data_AF-A0A5B6ZBL2-F1
#
_entry.id   AF-A0A5B6ZBL2-F1
#
_cell.length_a   1.000
_cell.length_b   1.000
_cell.length_c   1.000
_cell.angle_alpha   90.00
_cell.angle_beta   90.00
_cell.angle_gamma   90.00
#
_symmetry.space_group_name_H-M   'P 1'
#
loop_
_entity.id
_entity.type
_entity.pdbx_description
1 polymer ?
#
loop_
_entity_poly.entity_id
_entity_poly.type
_entity_poly.pdbx_seq_one_letter_code
_entity_poly.pdbx_strand_id
1 'polypeptide(L)'
;MVVLSSLAAIQVGKAAIVEEGGIPALVEAIEDGSVKGKEFAVLTLLQLCSDSVRNRGLLVREGGIPPLVALSQTGTSRAKHKAETLLGFLREPRQEASSSSP
;
A
#
# COMPACT_ATOMS: atom_id res chain seq x y z
N MET A 1 -6.32 15.71 -3.73
CA MET A 1 -6.18 14.33 -4.22
C MET A 1 -7.45 13.55 -3.92
N VAL A 2 -8.46 13.61 -4.79
CA VAL A 2 -9.68 12.77 -4.71
C VAL A 2 -9.72 11.77 -5.87
N VAL A 3 -9.07 12.11 -6.98
CA VAL A 3 -9.11 11.36 -8.23
C VAL A 3 -8.37 10.01 -8.11
N LEU A 4 -7.19 9.98 -7.48
CA LEU A 4 -6.41 8.74 -7.30
C LEU A 4 -7.13 7.69 -6.45
N SER A 5 -7.77 8.12 -5.36
CA SER A 5 -8.57 7.24 -4.49
C SER A 5 -9.81 6.68 -5.18
N SER A 6 -10.45 7.46 -6.07
CA SER A 6 -11.57 6.97 -6.88
C SER A 6 -11.12 6.04 -8.00
N LEU A 7 -9.95 6.31 -8.61
CA LEU A 7 -9.39 5.48 -9.67
C LEU A 7 -8.88 4.13 -9.12
N ALA A 8 -8.31 4.12 -7.92
CA ALA A 8 -7.93 2.89 -7.21
C ALA A 8 -9.11 2.01 -6.78
N ALA A 9 -10.37 2.48 -6.89
CA ALA A 9 -11.55 1.65 -6.68
C ALA A 9 -11.88 0.74 -7.88
N ILE A 10 -11.26 0.99 -9.05
CA ILE A 10 -11.49 0.25 -10.29
C ILE A 10 -10.24 -0.57 -10.61
N GLN A 11 -10.38 -1.85 -10.93
CA GLN A 11 -9.24 -2.75 -11.20
C GLN A 11 -8.30 -2.23 -12.30
N VAL A 12 -8.87 -1.67 -13.38
CA VAL A 12 -8.09 -1.01 -14.45
C VAL A 12 -7.31 0.20 -13.92
N GLY A 13 -7.93 0.99 -13.04
CA GLY A 13 -7.28 2.14 -12.41
C GLY A 13 -6.16 1.74 -11.44
N LYS A 14 -6.35 0.64 -10.69
CA LYS A 14 -5.29 0.06 -9.86
C LYS A 14 -4.07 -0.35 -10.70
N ALA A 15 -4.31 -1.02 -11.84
CA ALA A 15 -3.24 -1.44 -12.75
C ALA A 15 -2.49 -0.25 -13.33
N ALA A 16 -3.20 0.75 -13.86
CA ALA A 16 -2.59 1.96 -14.41
C ALA A 16 -1.75 2.74 -13.38
N ILE A 17 -2.23 2.87 -12.14
CA ILE A 17 -1.48 3.50 -11.05
C ILE A 17 -0.17 2.76 -10.79
N VAL A 18 -0.18 1.43 -10.81
CA VAL A 18 1.02 0.62 -10.55
C VAL A 18 1.99 0.67 -11.73
N GLU A 19 1.50 0.63 -12.97
CA GLU A 19 2.31 0.71 -14.19
C GLU A 19 3.03 2.06 -14.34
N GLU A 20 2.36 3.15 -13.96
CA GLU A 20 2.93 4.51 -13.98
C GLU A 20 3.83 4.83 -12.75
N GLY A 21 4.25 3.82 -11.99
CA GLY A 21 5.14 4.03 -10.85
C GLY A 21 4.46 4.65 -9.62
N GLY A 22 3.16 4.45 -9.45
CA GLY A 22 2.41 5.00 -8.31
C GLY A 22 2.82 4.44 -6.95
N ILE A 23 3.30 3.19 -6.86
CA ILE A 23 3.76 2.62 -5.59
C ILE A 23 4.94 3.40 -4.98
N PRO A 24 6.07 3.60 -5.68
CA PRO A 24 7.18 4.38 -5.11
C PRO A 24 6.77 5.82 -4.79
N ALA A 25 5.96 6.48 -5.63
CA ALA A 25 5.44 7.82 -5.34
C ALA A 25 4.56 7.86 -4.07
N LEU A 26 3.78 6.81 -3.80
CA LEU A 26 2.98 6.70 -2.59
C LEU A 26 3.83 6.42 -1.35
N VAL A 27 4.97 5.72 -1.49
CA VAL A 27 5.93 5.52 -0.39
C VAL A 27 6.56 6.86 0.00
N GLU A 28 7.05 7.62 -0.97
CA GLU A 28 7.60 8.97 -0.76
C GLU A 28 6.56 9.90 -0.10
N ALA A 29 5.30 9.83 -0.55
CA ALA A 29 4.21 10.60 0.05
C ALA A 29 3.92 10.24 1.52
N ILE A 30 4.26 9.02 1.98
CA ILE A 30 4.16 8.64 3.39
C ILE A 30 5.31 9.25 4.21
N GLU A 31 6.50 9.36 3.62
CA GLU A 31 7.68 9.93 4.26
C GLU A 31 7.55 11.45 4.41
N ASP A 32 7.29 12.15 3.30
CA ASP A 32 7.41 13.61 3.22
C ASP A 32 6.07 14.34 3.06
N GLY A 33 4.96 13.60 2.92
CA GLY A 33 3.65 14.20 2.71
C GLY A 33 3.09 14.93 3.93
N SER A 34 2.12 15.83 3.67
CA SER A 34 1.28 16.41 4.73
C SER A 34 0.50 15.34 5.49
N VAL A 35 0.00 15.65 6.69
CA VAL A 35 -0.82 14.71 7.50
C VAL A 35 -1.96 14.09 6.68
N LYS A 36 -2.67 14.90 5.88
CA LYS A 36 -3.72 14.40 4.97
C LYS A 36 -3.13 13.57 3.83
N GLY A 37 -2.02 14.01 3.25
CA GLY A 37 -1.31 13.29 2.20
C GLY A 37 -0.91 11.87 2.62
N LYS A 38 -0.33 11.72 3.80
CA LYS A 38 0.05 10.42 4.38
C LYS A 38 -1.15 9.49 4.56
N GLU A 39 -2.28 10.02 5.02
CA GLU A 39 -3.52 9.24 5.18
C GLU A 39 -4.09 8.76 3.83
N PHE A 40 -4.08 9.61 2.81
CA PHE A 40 -4.51 9.23 1.46
C PHE A 40 -3.52 8.24 0.81
N ALA A 41 -2.22 8.43 1.03
CA ALA A 41 -1.19 7.56 0.48
C ALA A 41 -1.32 6.13 1.03
N VAL A 42 -1.42 5.99 2.36
CA VAL A 42 -1.60 4.67 2.99
C VAL A 42 -2.94 4.02 2.62
N LEU A 43 -4.01 4.81 2.45
CA LEU A 43 -5.30 4.29 1.97
C LEU A 43 -5.17 3.72 0.56
N THR A 44 -4.50 4.44 -0.34
CA THR A 44 -4.32 4.01 -1.73
C THR A 44 -3.45 2.75 -1.79
N LEU A 45 -2.35 2.71 -1.04
CA LEU A 45 -1.52 1.49 -0.95
C LEU A 45 -2.29 0.30 -0.39
N LEU A 46 -3.14 0.51 0.61
CA LEU A 46 -4.01 -0.54 1.15
C LEU A 46 -4.93 -1.12 0.08
N GLN A 47 -5.55 -0.26 -0.74
CA GLN A 47 -6.41 -0.69 -1.85
C GLN A 47 -5.63 -1.39 -2.97
N LEU A 48 -4.39 -0.98 -3.24
CA LEU A 48 -3.53 -1.64 -4.25
C LEU A 48 -3.01 -2.99 -3.77
N CYS A 49 -2.77 -3.15 -2.46
CA CYS A 49 -2.18 -4.35 -1.88
C CYS A 49 -3.21 -5.37 -1.40
N SER A 50 -4.47 -4.99 -1.15
CA SER A 50 -5.51 -5.90 -0.62
C SER A 50 -5.62 -7.20 -1.42
N ASP A 51 -5.66 -7.11 -2.75
CA ASP A 51 -5.95 -8.25 -3.63
C ASP A 51 -4.78 -8.59 -4.57
N SER A 52 -3.57 -8.06 -4.31
CA SER A 52 -2.42 -8.25 -5.21
C SER A 52 -1.12 -8.52 -4.45
N VAL A 53 -0.74 -9.81 -4.44
CA VAL A 53 0.56 -10.27 -3.91
C VAL A 53 1.72 -9.61 -4.67
N ARG A 54 1.56 -9.38 -5.98
CA ARG A 54 2.55 -8.66 -6.80
C ARG A 54 2.78 -7.25 -6.28
N ASN A 55 1.71 -6.51 -5.97
CA ASN A 55 1.81 -5.14 -5.47
C ASN A 55 2.42 -5.09 -4.07
N ARG A 56 2.08 -6.07 -3.21
CA ARG A 56 2.73 -6.25 -1.90
C ARG A 56 4.24 -6.45 -2.05
N GLY A 57 4.67 -7.32 -2.96
CA GLY A 57 6.08 -7.56 -3.23
C GLY A 57 6.81 -6.33 -3.78
N LEU A 58 6.15 -5.56 -4.65
CA LEU A 58 6.68 -4.29 -5.15
C LEU A 58 6.83 -3.27 -4.00
N LEU A 59 5.81 -3.08 -3.17
CA LEU A 59 5.87 -2.18 -2.01
C LEU A 59 7.01 -2.51 -1.04
N VAL A 60 7.26 -3.80 -0.79
CA VAL A 60 8.40 -4.23 0.04
C VAL A 60 9.73 -3.90 -0.64
N ARG A 61 9.84 -4.15 -1.95
CA ARG A 61 11.06 -3.87 -2.72
C ARG A 61 11.38 -2.38 -2.81
N GLU A 62 10.35 -1.54 -2.92
CA GLU A 62 10.49 -0.07 -2.90
C GLU A 62 10.73 0.49 -1.48
N GLY A 63 10.94 -0.37 -0.47
CA GLY A 63 11.27 0.09 0.88
C GLY A 63 10.09 0.69 1.65
N GLY A 64 8.85 0.29 1.35
CA GLY A 64 7.67 0.82 2.02
C GLY A 64 7.51 0.44 3.50
N ILE A 65 8.24 -0.56 4.01
CA ILE A 65 8.07 -1.05 5.38
C ILE A 65 8.47 0.00 6.45
N PRO A 66 9.68 0.60 6.44
CA PRO A 66 10.05 1.57 7.46
C PRO A 66 9.12 2.79 7.54
N PRO A 67 8.69 3.41 6.41
CA PRO A 67 7.72 4.52 6.44
C PRO A 67 6.36 4.11 7.01
N LEU A 68 5.88 2.91 6.69
CA LEU A 68 4.63 2.39 7.25
C LEU A 68 4.72 2.14 8.76
N VAL A 69 5.86 1.62 9.24
CA VAL A 69 6.10 1.45 10.68
C VAL A 69 6.12 2.80 11.38
N ALA A 70 6.85 3.78 10.83
CA ALA A 70 6.88 5.14 11.39
C ALA A 70 5.47 5.77 11.42
N LEU A 71 4.70 5.59 10.34
CA LEU A 71 3.32 6.09 10.26
C LEU A 71 2.38 5.41 11.27
N SER A 72 2.57 4.11 11.55
CA SER A 72 1.81 3.39 12.58
C SER A 72 2.04 3.94 14.00
N GLN A 73 3.20 4.55 14.24
CA GLN A 73 3.56 5.10 15.55
C GLN A 73 3.22 6.59 15.68
N THR A 74 3.38 7.36 14.60
CA THR A 74 3.33 8.83 14.62
C THR A 74 2.13 9.44 13.90
N GLY A 75 1.40 8.67 13.10
CA GLY A 75 0.29 9.15 12.28
C GLY A 75 -0.99 9.49 13.07
N THR A 76 -2.01 9.97 12.36
CA THR A 76 -3.37 10.11 12.94
C THR A 76 -3.94 8.73 13.27
N SER A 77 -4.93 8.63 14.16
CA SER A 77 -5.57 7.33 14.47
C SER A 77 -6.05 6.58 13.22
N ARG A 78 -6.50 7.33 12.20
CA ARG A 78 -6.93 6.77 10.91
C ARG A 78 -5.77 6.28 10.04
N ALA A 79 -4.64 6.98 10.04
CA ALA A 79 -3.43 6.58 9.33
C ALA A 79 -2.75 5.38 10.01
N LYS A 80 -2.69 5.39 11.35
CA LYS A 80 -2.14 4.29 12.15
C LYS A 80 -2.83 2.96 11.85
N HIS A 81 -4.15 2.93 11.97
CA HIS A 81 -4.94 1.73 11.73
C HIS A 81 -4.75 1.16 10.30
N LYS A 82 -4.66 2.03 9.29
CA LYS A 82 -4.42 1.62 7.90
C LYS A 82 -3.00 1.09 7.71
N ALA A 83 -2.01 1.75 8.30
CA ALA A 83 -0.63 1.30 8.26
C ALA A 83 -0.47 -0.08 8.92
N GLU A 84 -1.10 -0.29 10.07
CA GLU A 84 -1.11 -1.59 10.76
C GLU A 84 -1.76 -2.69 9.93
N THR A 85 -2.90 -2.40 9.29
CA THR A 85 -3.59 -3.36 8.40
C THR A 85 -2.71 -3.72 7.20
N LEU A 86 -2.10 -2.72 6.57
CA LEU A 86 -1.21 -2.94 5.43
C LEU A 86 0.03 -3.74 5.83
N LEU A 87 0.64 -3.43 6.98
CA LEU A 87 1.74 -4.21 7.55
C LEU A 87 1.32 -5.66 7.84
N GLY A 88 0.06 -5.89 8.25
CA GLY A 88 -0.53 -7.21 8.37
C GLY A 88 -0.51 -7.99 7.05
N PHE A 89 -1.01 -7.39 5.97
CA PHE A 89 -0.99 -8.01 4.63
C PHE A 89 0.42 -8.29 4.12
N LEU A 90 1.41 -7.47 4.48
CA LEU A 90 2.82 -7.69 4.11
C LEU A 90 3.47 -8.81 4.93
N ARG A 91 2.93 -9.16 6.10
CA ARG A 91 3.36 -10.30 6.93
C ARG A 91 2.76 -11.63 6.50
N GLU A 92 1.71 -11.61 5.69
CA GLU A 92 0.98 -12.80 5.21
C GLU A 92 1.52 -13.54 3.94
N PRO A 93 2.78 -13.44 3.44
CA PRO A 93 3.15 -14.12 2.20
C PRO A 93 3.75 -15.53 2.42
N ARG A 94 2.95 -16.50 2.92
CA ARG A 94 3.32 -17.94 2.91
C ARG A 94 2.14 -18.93 2.88
N GLN A 95 1.09 -18.70 2.10
CA GLN A 95 0.00 -19.68 1.96
C GLN A 95 -0.52 -19.80 0.50
N GLU A 96 0.30 -19.61 -0.53
CA GLU A 96 -0.06 -20.03 -1.92
C GLU A 96 1.15 -20.60 -2.68
N ALA A 97 1.89 -21.50 -2.02
CA ALA A 97 2.87 -22.36 -2.69
C ALA A 97 2.66 -23.84 -2.30
N SER A 98 1.41 -24.24 -2.06
CA SER A 98 1.06 -25.63 -1.75
C SER A 98 -0.31 -26.00 -2.33
N SER A 99 -0.46 -25.86 -3.65
CA SER A 99 -1.41 -26.68 -4.42
C SER A 99 -0.99 -26.75 -5.90
N SER A 100 0.29 -26.99 -6.15
CA SER A 100 0.72 -27.62 -7.39
C SER A 100 1.34 -28.97 -7.02
N SER A 101 0.55 -30.01 -7.14
CA SER A 101 1.03 -31.37 -7.31
C SER A 101 0.07 -32.08 -8.26
N PRO A 102 0.60 -32.97 -9.11
CA PRO A 102 0.09 -33.26 -10.44
C PRO A 102 -1.20 -34.09 -10.47
#